data_AF-A0A0C3F2N2-F1
#
_entry.id   AF-A0A0C3F2N2-F1
#
_cell.length_a   1.000
_cell.length_b   1.000
_cell.length_c   1.000
_cell.angle_alpha   90.00
_cell.angle_beta   90.00
_cell.angle_gamma   90.00
#
_symmetry.space_group_name_H-M   'P 1'
#
loop_
_entity.id
_entity.type
_entity.pdbx_description
1 polymer ?
#
loop_
_entity_poly.entity_id
_entity_poly.type
_entity_poly.pdbx_seq_one_letter_code
_entity_poly.pdbx_strand_id
1 'polypeptide(L)'
;MEQQVQAASVNNLGPPWFQKAIAQITARIDRIENELRCVRAMAAWSFNSQQHDGRFVAFAEVPFPIGQMPTEPPHNLTPLRNLDDITNLTAVESAHYWNHYYHGNLPALPHRLTMIRSAIGCTAEI
;
A
#
# COMPACT_ATOMS: atom_id res chain seq x y z
N MET A 1 4.73 47.03 -7.13
CA MET A 1 4.78 46.75 -5.69
C MET A 1 4.49 45.28 -5.50
N GLU A 2 5.52 44.44 -5.59
CA GLU A 2 5.41 43.00 -5.31
C GLU A 2 5.86 42.78 -3.86
N GLN A 3 4.92 42.41 -2.99
CA GLN A 3 5.24 41.98 -1.64
C GLN A 3 5.79 40.55 -1.69
N GLN A 4 7.08 40.42 -1.40
CA GLN A 4 7.71 39.15 -1.07
C GLN A 4 7.09 38.62 0.23
N VAL A 5 6.29 37.56 0.12
CA VAL A 5 5.88 36.76 1.28
C VAL A 5 7.07 35.92 1.69
N GLN A 6 7.85 36.41 2.66
CA GLN A 6 8.89 35.64 3.33
C GLN A 6 8.24 34.46 4.05
N ALA A 7 8.52 33.24 3.57
CA ALA A 7 8.25 32.02 4.30
C ALA A 7 9.08 32.02 5.59
N ALA A 8 8.46 32.42 6.71
CA ALA A 8 9.05 32.32 8.02
C ALA A 8 9.40 30.84 8.29
N SER A 9 10.67 30.56 8.56
CA SER A 9 11.14 29.21 8.83
C SER A 9 10.42 28.63 10.05
N VAL A 10 9.87 27.43 9.91
CA VAL A 10 9.18 26.64 10.95
C VAL A 10 10.07 26.37 12.20
N ASN A 11 11.36 26.69 12.13
CA ASN A 11 12.37 26.36 13.14
C ASN A 11 12.37 27.27 14.40
N ASN A 12 11.41 28.17 14.60
CA ASN A 12 11.41 29.12 15.72
C ASN A 12 10.07 29.22 16.49
N LEU A 13 9.34 28.10 16.61
CA LEU A 13 7.96 28.07 17.13
C LEU A 13 7.80 27.94 18.66
N GLY A 14 8.81 28.28 19.46
CA GLY A 14 8.67 28.38 20.91
C GLY A 14 9.85 27.85 21.74
N PRO A 15 9.71 27.82 23.08
CA PRO A 15 10.77 27.39 23.99
C PRO A 15 11.25 25.95 23.70
N PRO A 16 12.48 25.57 24.09
CA PRO A 16 13.02 24.24 23.82
C PRO A 16 12.14 23.07 24.32
N TRP A 17 11.45 23.26 25.45
CA TRP A 17 10.54 22.25 25.98
C TRP A 17 9.33 22.00 25.05
N PHE A 18 8.85 23.03 24.36
CA PHE A 18 7.72 22.94 23.44
C PHE A 18 8.12 22.18 22.17
N GLN A 19 9.29 22.50 21.62
CA GLN A 19 9.83 21.79 20.45
C GLN A 19 10.02 20.29 20.73
N LYS A 20 10.53 19.96 21.93
CA LYS A 20 10.67 18.56 22.38
C LYS A 20 9.30 17.86 22.49
N ALA A 21 8.29 18.55 23.03
CA ALA A 21 6.94 18.01 23.12
C ALA A 21 6.33 17.75 21.73
N ILE A 22 6.47 18.68 20.79
CA ILE A 22 6.03 18.51 19.39
C ILE A 22 6.73 17.32 18.74
N ALA A 23 8.06 17.22 18.83
CA ALA A 23 8.81 16.10 18.26
C ALA A 23 8.36 14.74 18.82
N GLN A 24 8.06 14.66 20.11
CA GLN A 24 7.54 13.45 20.74
C GLN A 24 6.13 13.10 20.25
N ILE A 25 5.26 14.09 20.07
CA ILE A 25 3.90 13.88 19.53
C ILE A 25 3.98 13.40 18.09
N THR A 26 4.78 14.07 17.24
CA THR A 26 4.98 13.68 15.84
C THR A 26 5.48 12.25 15.73
N ALA A 27 6.52 11.87 16.50
CA ALA A 27 7.03 10.51 16.49
C ALA A 27 5.99 9.45 16.93
N ARG A 28 5.08 9.82 17.84
CA ARG A 28 3.97 8.93 18.26
C ARG A 28 2.91 8.80 17.16
N ILE A 29 2.58 9.89 16.48
CA ILE A 29 1.65 9.87 15.34
C ILE A 29 2.22 9.01 14.22
N ASP A 30 3.48 9.22 13.83
CA ASP A 30 4.15 8.44 12.79
C ASP A 30 4.12 6.94 13.10
N ARG A 31 4.36 6.59 14.37
CA ARG A 31 4.29 5.20 14.83
C ARG A 31 2.88 4.62 14.70
N ILE A 32 1.86 5.35 15.17
CA ILE A 32 0.45 4.91 15.09
C ILE A 32 0.04 4.73 13.63
N GLU A 33 0.42 5.65 12.75
CA GLU A 33 0.13 5.54 11.33
C GLU A 33 0.78 4.30 10.71
N ASN A 34 2.03 4.01 11.06
CA ASN A 34 2.74 2.83 10.57
C ASN A 34 2.06 1.53 11.06
N GLU A 35 1.71 1.46 12.34
CA GLU A 35 0.99 0.31 12.90
C GLU A 35 -0.38 0.12 12.22
N LEU A 36 -1.11 1.21 11.97
CA LEU A 36 -2.41 1.17 11.31
C LEU A 36 -2.33 0.68 9.86
N ARG A 37 -1.27 1.04 9.11
CA ARG A 37 -1.03 0.54 7.75
C ARG A 37 -0.88 -0.98 7.74
N CYS A 38 -0.10 -1.54 8.67
CA CYS A 38 0.05 -2.98 8.81
C CYS A 38 -1.27 -3.67 9.13
N VAL A 39 -2.05 -3.11 10.09
CA VAL A 39 -3.36 -3.66 10.46
C VAL A 39 -4.31 -3.66 9.26
N ARG A 40 -4.35 -2.57 8.47
CA ARG A 40 -5.20 -2.49 7.27
C ARG A 40 -4.82 -3.55 6.24
N ALA A 41 -3.53 -3.74 6.00
CA ALA A 41 -3.02 -4.77 5.09
C ALA A 41 -3.44 -6.17 5.54
N MET A 42 -3.21 -6.50 6.82
CA MET A 42 -3.58 -7.79 7.39
C MET A 42 -5.08 -8.04 7.37
N ALA A 43 -5.90 -7.02 7.65
CA ALA A 43 -7.35 -7.13 7.64
C ALA A 43 -7.88 -7.41 6.23
N ALA A 44 -7.40 -6.67 5.23
CA ALA A 44 -7.78 -6.89 3.83
C ALA A 44 -7.33 -8.28 3.34
N TRP A 45 -6.09 -8.67 3.64
CA TRP A 45 -5.56 -9.99 3.31
C TRP A 45 -6.37 -11.12 3.94
N SER A 46 -6.67 -11.01 5.24
CA SER A 46 -7.44 -12.01 5.99
C SER A 46 -8.87 -12.12 5.48
N PHE A 47 -9.50 -10.99 5.15
CA PHE A 47 -10.81 -10.98 4.50
C PHE A 47 -10.78 -11.72 3.17
N ASN A 48 -9.81 -11.43 2.31
CA ASN A 48 -9.68 -12.06 1.00
C ASN A 48 -9.44 -13.57 1.08
N SER A 49 -8.66 -14.02 2.07
CA SER A 49 -8.40 -15.46 2.29
C SER A 49 -9.65 -16.28 2.63
N GLN A 50 -10.72 -15.61 3.06
CA GLN A 50 -12.02 -16.23 3.32
C GLN A 50 -12.94 -16.22 2.09
N GLN A 51 -12.62 -15.47 1.03
CA GLN A 51 -13.47 -15.32 -0.16
C GLN A 51 -13.13 -16.31 -1.30
N HIS A 52 -12.22 -17.27 -1.08
CA HIS A 52 -11.76 -18.26 -2.06
C HIS A 52 -11.24 -17.62 -3.38
N ASP A 53 -12.11 -17.41 -4.36
CA ASP A 53 -11.79 -16.83 -5.68
C ASP A 53 -12.28 -15.37 -5.86
N GLY A 54 -13.01 -14.82 -4.89
CA GLY A 54 -13.50 -13.44 -4.91
C GLY A 54 -14.64 -13.18 -5.91
N ARG A 55 -15.23 -14.22 -6.53
CA ARG A 55 -16.31 -14.05 -7.51
C ARG A 55 -17.66 -13.74 -6.87
N PHE A 56 -17.94 -14.29 -5.69
CA PHE A 56 -19.19 -14.03 -4.96
C PHE A 56 -19.13 -12.73 -4.15
N VAL A 57 -18.00 -12.50 -3.47
CA VAL A 57 -17.69 -11.25 -2.75
C VAL A 57 -16.32 -10.79 -3.22
N ALA A 58 -16.28 -9.59 -3.80
CA ALA A 58 -15.06 -9.01 -4.31
C ALA A 58 -14.00 -8.87 -3.21
N PHE A 59 -12.75 -9.14 -3.57
CA PHE A 59 -11.61 -8.90 -2.72
C PHE A 59 -11.54 -7.43 -2.29
N ALA A 60 -11.21 -7.23 -1.02
CA ALA A 60 -10.75 -5.96 -0.51
C ALA A 60 -9.37 -5.65 -1.09
N GLU A 61 -9.13 -4.38 -1.41
CA GLU A 61 -7.82 -3.95 -1.87
C GLU A 61 -6.78 -4.05 -0.76
N VAL A 62 -5.71 -4.80 -1.02
CA VAL A 62 -4.58 -4.93 -0.10
C VAL A 62 -3.58 -3.82 -0.44
N PRO A 63 -3.25 -2.91 0.51
CA PRO A 63 -2.21 -1.92 0.28
C PRO A 63 -0.83 -2.59 0.13
N PHE A 64 0.08 -1.89 -0.54
CA PHE A 64 1.48 -2.28 -0.59
C PHE A 64 2.13 -2.26 0.81
N PRO A 65 3.31 -2.90 1.00
CA PRO A 65 4.00 -2.90 2.30
C PRO A 65 4.28 -1.50 2.87
N ILE A 66 4.40 -0.49 2.00
CA ILE A 66 4.57 0.92 2.38
C ILE A 66 3.25 1.64 2.76
N GLY A 67 2.12 0.93 2.67
CA GLY A 67 0.77 1.40 3.01
C GLY A 67 0.04 2.13 1.88
N GLN A 68 0.66 2.29 0.71
CA GLN A 68 0.04 2.93 -0.45
C GLN A 68 -0.95 1.96 -1.12
N MET A 69 -2.09 2.50 -1.57
CA MET A 69 -3.10 1.70 -2.28
C MET A 69 -2.68 1.50 -3.74
N PRO A 70 -2.73 0.28 -4.29
CA PRO A 70 -2.42 0.01 -5.70
C PRO A 70 -3.22 0.85 -6.71
N THR A 71 -4.49 1.11 -6.44
CA THR A 71 -5.41 1.79 -7.38
C THR A 71 -5.38 3.32 -7.23
N GLU A 72 -4.79 3.85 -6.17
CA GLU A 72 -4.69 5.29 -5.94
C GLU A 72 -3.43 5.87 -6.61
N PRO A 73 -3.39 7.19 -6.86
CA PRO A 73 -2.15 7.87 -7.25
C PRO A 73 -1.02 7.61 -6.24
N PRO A 74 0.23 7.42 -6.69
CA PRO A 74 0.71 7.59 -8.06
C PRO A 74 0.60 6.36 -8.97
N HIS A 75 0.15 5.21 -8.45
CA HIS A 75 0.29 3.92 -9.13
C HIS A 75 -0.81 3.65 -10.14
N ASN A 76 -2.07 3.96 -9.78
CA ASN A 76 -3.25 3.78 -10.64
C ASN A 76 -3.33 2.40 -11.32
N LEU A 77 -3.00 1.33 -10.58
CA LEU A 77 -3.02 -0.02 -11.12
C LEU A 77 -4.44 -0.57 -11.24
N THR A 78 -4.61 -1.55 -12.14
CA THR A 78 -5.86 -2.28 -12.34
C THR A 78 -6.26 -3.02 -11.07
N PRO A 79 -7.46 -2.79 -10.51
CA PRO A 79 -7.88 -3.40 -9.24
C PRO A 79 -7.98 -4.94 -9.36
N LEU A 80 -7.53 -5.65 -8.33
CA LEU A 80 -7.59 -7.12 -8.23
C LEU A 80 -8.76 -7.54 -7.34
N ARG A 81 -9.95 -7.69 -7.92
CA ARG A 81 -11.21 -7.92 -7.18
C ARG A 81 -11.59 -9.39 -7.10
N ASN A 82 -11.02 -10.22 -7.95
CA ASN A 82 -11.28 -11.67 -8.01
C ASN A 82 -10.10 -12.37 -8.70
N LEU A 83 -10.16 -13.71 -8.79
CA LEU A 83 -9.15 -14.53 -9.47
C LEU A 83 -8.99 -14.16 -10.95
N ASP A 84 -10.08 -13.84 -11.64
CA ASP A 84 -10.06 -13.54 -13.08
C ASP A 84 -9.23 -12.29 -13.36
N ASP A 85 -9.38 -11.24 -12.54
CA ASP A 85 -8.57 -10.01 -12.62
C ASP A 85 -7.07 -10.32 -12.50
N ILE A 86 -6.70 -11.25 -11.60
CA ILE A 86 -5.30 -11.67 -11.42
C ILE A 86 -4.81 -12.46 -12.64
N THR A 87 -5.60 -13.42 -13.13
CA THR A 87 -5.20 -14.26 -14.26
C THR A 87 -5.09 -13.50 -15.58
N ASN A 88 -5.86 -12.41 -15.71
CA ASN A 88 -5.88 -11.57 -16.89
C ASN A 88 -4.85 -10.43 -16.85
N LEU A 89 -4.05 -10.31 -15.77
CA LEU A 89 -2.97 -9.34 -15.70
C LEU A 89 -1.99 -9.53 -16.85
N THR A 90 -1.72 -8.44 -17.56
CA THR A 90 -0.68 -8.43 -18.59
C THR A 90 0.71 -8.60 -17.97
N ALA A 91 1.71 -8.89 -18.81
CA ALA A 91 3.09 -9.00 -18.37
C ALA A 91 3.64 -7.69 -17.76
N VAL A 92 3.12 -6.55 -18.20
CA VAL A 92 3.48 -5.22 -17.70
C VAL A 92 2.80 -4.97 -16.36
N GLU A 93 1.48 -5.12 -16.25
CA GLU A 93 0.75 -4.86 -15.00
C GLU A 93 1.23 -5.75 -13.85
N SER A 94 1.45 -7.04 -14.12
CA SER A 94 2.00 -7.94 -13.11
C SER A 94 3.46 -7.59 -12.73
N ALA A 95 4.24 -6.96 -13.62
CA ALA A 95 5.55 -6.41 -13.25
C ALA A 95 5.42 -5.22 -12.29
N HIS A 96 4.46 -4.33 -12.54
CA HIS A 96 4.17 -3.21 -11.65
C HIS A 96 3.78 -3.71 -10.26
N TYR A 97 2.83 -4.64 -10.18
CA TYR A 97 2.44 -5.26 -8.91
C TYR A 97 3.62 -5.93 -8.20
N TRP A 98 4.46 -6.67 -8.94
CA TRP A 98 5.66 -7.31 -8.39
C TRP A 98 6.61 -6.30 -7.74
N ASN A 99 6.91 -5.20 -8.43
CA ASN A 99 7.87 -4.20 -7.97
C ASN A 99 7.45 -3.50 -6.67
N HIS A 100 6.16 -3.52 -6.34
CA HIS A 100 5.64 -2.90 -5.12
C HIS A 100 5.42 -3.89 -3.98
N TYR A 101 5.01 -5.13 -4.26
CA TYR A 101 4.86 -6.16 -3.22
C TYR A 101 6.18 -6.85 -2.86
N TYR A 102 7.11 -6.94 -3.81
CA TYR A 102 8.32 -7.73 -3.69
C TYR A 102 9.55 -6.95 -4.15
N HIS A 103 10.72 -7.48 -3.79
CA HIS A 103 12.01 -6.96 -4.21
C HIS A 103 12.81 -8.05 -4.92
N GLY A 104 13.66 -7.65 -5.87
CA GLY A 104 14.56 -8.55 -6.58
C GLY A 104 14.17 -8.79 -8.04
N ASN A 105 14.75 -9.84 -8.62
CA ASN A 105 14.60 -10.16 -10.03
C ASN A 105 13.14 -10.50 -10.36
N LEU A 106 12.67 -9.98 -11.49
CA LEU A 106 11.32 -10.22 -11.98
C LEU A 106 11.19 -11.67 -12.45
N PRO A 107 10.34 -12.50 -11.83
CA PRO A 107 10.17 -13.88 -12.24
C PRO A 107 9.31 -14.01 -13.50
N ALA A 108 9.28 -15.22 -14.06
CA ALA A 108 8.38 -15.57 -15.17
C ALA A 108 6.91 -15.32 -14.79
N LEU A 109 6.10 -14.94 -15.78
CA LEU A 109 4.70 -14.52 -15.58
C LEU A 109 3.88 -15.52 -14.73
N PRO A 110 3.87 -16.84 -14.99
CA PRO A 110 3.07 -17.77 -14.18
C PRO A 110 3.43 -17.73 -12.69
N HIS A 111 4.73 -17.76 -12.37
CA HIS A 111 5.19 -17.70 -10.98
C HIS A 111 4.85 -16.35 -10.34
N ARG A 112 5.00 -15.25 -11.10
CA ARG A 112 4.65 -13.91 -10.64
C ARG A 112 3.18 -13.78 -10.28
N LEU A 113 2.26 -14.33 -11.09
CA LEU A 113 0.83 -14.34 -10.80
C LEU A 113 0.53 -15.15 -9.53
N THR A 114 1.17 -16.30 -9.33
CA THR A 114 1.05 -17.07 -8.08
C THR A 114 1.47 -16.25 -6.86
N MET A 115 2.57 -15.49 -6.97
CA MET A 115 3.05 -14.65 -5.88
C MET A 115 2.10 -13.48 -5.61
N ILE A 116 1.65 -12.76 -6.64
CA ILE A 116 0.66 -11.68 -6.49
C ILE A 116 -0.63 -12.19 -5.84
N ARG A 117 -1.10 -13.37 -6.24
CA ARG A 117 -2.27 -14.03 -5.64
C ARG A 117 -2.08 -14.23 -4.13
N SER A 118 -0.92 -14.72 -3.73
CA SER A 118 -0.56 -14.90 -2.32
C SER A 118 -0.48 -13.56 -1.56
N ALA A 119 0.12 -12.52 -2.16
CA ALA A 119 0.22 -11.19 -1.56
C ALA A 119 -1.14 -10.54 -1.27
N ILE A 120 -2.18 -10.84 -2.06
CA ILE A 120 -3.52 -10.29 -1.85
C ILE A 120 -4.44 -11.22 -1.05
N GLY A 121 -3.96 -12.41 -0.65
CA GLY A 121 -4.72 -13.37 0.15
C GLY A 121 -5.69 -14.24 -0.64
N CYS A 122 -5.55 -14.35 -1.96
CA CYS A 122 -6.40 -15.28 -2.74
C CYS A 122 -5.89 -16.73 -2.60
N THR A 123 -6.77 -17.66 -2.27
CA THR A 123 -6.43 -19.06 -1.99
C THR A 123 -6.83 -20.03 -3.10
N ALA A 124 -7.59 -19.58 -4.10
CA ALA A 124 -8.04 -20.42 -5.21
C ALA A 124 -6.88 -20.87 -6.11
N GLU A 125 -6.90 -22.12 -6.58
CA GLU A 125 -5.93 -22.66 -7.55
C GLU A 125 -6.28 -22.24 -9.00
N ILE A 126 -5.28 -22.30 -9.90
CA ILE A 126 -5.42 -22.05 -11.35
C ILE A 126 -5.19 -23.36 -12.08
#